data_AF-A0A849EII9-F1
#
_entry.id   AF-A0A849EII9-F1
#
_cell.length_a   1.000
_cell.length_b   1.000
_cell.length_c   1.000
_cell.angle_alpha   90.00
_cell.angle_beta   90.00
_cell.angle_gamma   90.00
#
_symmetry.space_group_name_H-M   'P 1'
#
loop_
_entity.id
_entity.type
_entity.pdbx_description
1 polymer ?
#
loop_
_entity_poly.entity_id
_entity_poly.type
_entity_poly.pdbx_seq_one_letter_code
_entity_poly.pdbx_strand_id
1 'polypeptide(L)'
;MANSIKVPRGHQVIDPLLQFGKTHLLIKVNTQFSLYIPSDHITSSSFSPLFANIPNQNRAKILVNTMMEKFGGDDKYLCASFDPSDDRFNPKKYWRGPVWINMNWLLYNGLKNYGFLDVAERIKKDTVELISRDGFFEYFDCRKDNGEPARTGYGGNNFSWSAALLIDLLNTD
;
A
#
# COMPACT_ATOMS: atom_id res chain seq x y z
N MET A 1 -52.64 -11.70 -9.37
CA MET A 1 -51.85 -10.73 -10.14
C MET A 1 -51.08 -9.87 -9.16
N ALA A 2 -49.77 -10.11 -9.00
CA ALA A 2 -48.91 -9.31 -8.14
C ALA A 2 -48.04 -8.41 -9.03
N ASN A 3 -48.20 -7.10 -8.86
CA ASN A 3 -47.52 -6.07 -9.64
C ASN A 3 -46.03 -5.95 -9.24
N SER A 4 -45.17 -5.93 -10.24
CA SER A 4 -43.73 -5.70 -10.13
C SER A 4 -43.41 -4.25 -9.74
N ILE A 5 -42.63 -4.05 -8.68
CA ILE A 5 -42.04 -2.74 -8.33
C ILE A 5 -40.68 -2.65 -9.04
N LYS A 6 -40.55 -1.72 -9.99
CA LYS A 6 -39.28 -1.35 -10.62
C LYS A 6 -38.48 -0.45 -9.68
N VAL A 7 -37.26 -0.86 -9.34
CA VAL A 7 -36.28 -0.03 -8.62
C VAL A 7 -35.46 0.77 -9.64
N PRO A 8 -35.33 2.11 -9.52
CA PRO A 8 -34.54 2.90 -10.46
C PRO A 8 -33.04 2.66 -10.26
N ARG A 9 -32.29 2.45 -11.36
CA ARG A 9 -30.82 2.49 -11.35
C ARG A 9 -30.36 3.95 -11.35
N GLY A 10 -30.05 4.49 -10.18
CA GLY A 10 -29.30 5.74 -10.05
C GLY A 10 -27.83 5.51 -10.37
N HIS A 11 -27.29 6.24 -11.36
CA HIS A 11 -25.86 6.44 -11.50
C HIS A 11 -25.37 7.22 -10.28
N GLN A 12 -24.52 6.62 -9.44
CA GLN A 12 -23.86 7.34 -8.37
C GLN A 12 -22.71 8.15 -8.96
N VAL A 13 -22.90 9.46 -8.99
CA VAL A 13 -21.84 10.44 -9.18
C VAL A 13 -20.98 10.43 -7.91
N ILE A 14 -19.66 10.28 -8.07
CA ILE A 14 -18.69 10.36 -6.98
C ILE A 14 -18.73 11.80 -6.44
N ASP A 15 -19.10 11.93 -5.16
CA ASP A 15 -19.25 13.21 -4.45
C ASP A 15 -17.87 13.94 -4.31
N PRO A 16 -17.74 15.22 -4.70
CA PRO A 16 -16.49 15.98 -4.62
C PRO A 16 -15.98 16.29 -3.19
N LEU A 17 -16.73 15.98 -2.12
CA LEU A 17 -16.41 16.41 -0.76
C LEU A 17 -15.59 15.39 0.04
N LEU A 18 -14.38 15.10 -0.45
CA LEU A 18 -13.26 14.55 0.33
C LEU A 18 -12.61 15.67 1.17
N GLN A 19 -13.22 15.99 2.32
CA GLN A 19 -12.60 16.88 3.32
C GLN A 19 -11.78 16.06 4.32
N PHE A 20 -10.47 16.36 4.39
CA PHE A 20 -9.53 15.73 5.31
C PHE A 20 -8.90 16.81 6.21
N GLY A 21 -9.13 16.70 7.53
CA GLY A 21 -8.50 17.52 8.56
C GLY A 21 -7.04 17.11 8.82
N LYS A 22 -6.32 17.95 9.57
CA LYS A 22 -4.84 18.07 9.68
C LYS A 22 -4.02 16.81 9.99
N THR A 23 -4.62 15.65 10.23
CA THR A 23 -3.88 14.39 10.50
C THR A 23 -4.52 13.14 9.87
N HIS A 24 -5.46 13.28 8.92
CA HIS A 24 -6.25 12.13 8.46
C HIS A 24 -5.86 11.63 7.07
N LEU A 25 -5.05 10.58 7.06
CA LEU A 25 -4.63 9.74 5.91
C LEU A 25 -5.73 8.76 5.42
N LEU A 26 -6.99 8.94 5.84
CA LEU A 26 -8.04 7.94 5.67
C LEU A 26 -8.79 8.09 4.36
N ILE A 27 -9.20 6.99 3.74
CA ILE A 27 -10.16 6.98 2.63
C ILE A 27 -11.56 7.06 3.24
N LYS A 28 -12.34 8.08 2.86
CA LYS A 28 -13.75 8.21 3.27
C LYS A 28 -14.60 7.24 2.45
N VAL A 29 -14.85 6.03 2.96
CA VAL A 29 -15.85 5.13 2.38
C VAL A 29 -17.21 5.47 3.01
N ASN A 30 -18.07 6.15 2.26
CA ASN A 30 -19.38 6.57 2.71
C ASN A 30 -20.37 5.39 2.58
N THR A 31 -20.30 4.41 3.48
CA THR A 31 -21.41 3.47 3.67
C THR A 31 -22.43 4.09 4.60
N GLN A 32 -23.71 3.99 4.27
CA GLN A 32 -24.84 4.57 5.01
C GLN A 32 -25.06 3.98 6.43
N PHE A 33 -24.08 3.23 6.94
CA PHE A 33 -23.93 2.83 8.33
C PHE A 33 -22.82 3.67 8.96
N SER A 34 -23.21 4.59 9.84
CA SER A 34 -22.32 5.47 10.56
C SER A 34 -21.54 4.70 11.64
N LEU A 35 -20.43 4.07 11.24
CA LEU A 35 -19.33 3.69 12.13
C LEU A 35 -18.04 4.27 11.53
N TYR A 36 -17.84 5.56 11.78
CA TYR A 36 -16.54 6.19 11.62
C TYR A 36 -15.64 5.67 12.75
N ILE A 37 -14.83 4.65 12.46
CA ILE A 37 -13.70 4.27 13.31
C ILE A 37 -12.48 4.91 12.65
N PRO A 38 -12.04 6.12 13.07
CA PRO A 38 -10.73 6.60 12.66
C PRO A 38 -9.73 5.57 13.16
N SER A 39 -9.04 4.89 12.25
CA SER A 39 -7.90 4.08 12.67
C SER A 39 -6.75 5.03 12.95
N ASP A 40 -6.31 5.12 14.20
CA ASP A 40 -5.16 5.93 14.61
C ASP A 40 -3.81 5.40 14.06
N HIS A 41 -3.86 4.61 12.99
CA HIS A 41 -2.78 3.74 12.55
C HIS A 41 -2.58 3.87 11.05
N ILE A 42 -1.31 4.02 10.68
CA ILE A 42 -0.91 4.19 9.30
C ILE A 42 -0.49 2.82 8.77
N THR A 43 -1.01 2.47 7.60
CA THR A 43 -0.71 1.22 6.90
C THR A 43 -0.29 1.54 5.48
N SER A 44 0.32 0.59 4.76
CA SER A 44 0.66 0.82 3.34
C SER A 44 -0.58 1.15 2.49
N SER A 45 -1.77 0.65 2.88
CA SER A 45 -3.03 0.94 2.18
C SER A 45 -3.47 2.41 2.31
N SER A 46 -3.00 3.15 3.33
CA SER A 46 -3.25 4.59 3.48
C SER A 46 -2.69 5.41 2.32
N PHE A 47 -1.72 4.87 1.57
CA PHE A 47 -1.10 5.53 0.41
C PHE A 47 -1.69 5.04 -0.93
N SER A 48 -2.55 4.02 -0.93
CA SER A 48 -3.22 3.51 -2.14
C SER A 48 -4.06 4.55 -2.92
N PRO A 49 -4.58 5.66 -2.34
CA PRO A 49 -5.23 6.70 -3.14
C PRO A 49 -4.35 7.32 -4.22
N LEU A 50 -3.02 7.25 -4.07
CA LEU A 50 -2.07 7.67 -5.11
C LEU A 50 -2.25 6.84 -6.39
N PHE A 51 -2.46 5.53 -6.27
CA PHE A 51 -2.72 4.67 -7.43
C PHE A 51 -4.01 5.06 -8.15
N ALA A 52 -5.05 5.41 -7.37
CA ALA A 52 -6.36 5.78 -7.90
C ALA A 52 -6.44 7.23 -8.44
N ASN A 53 -5.34 7.99 -8.42
CA ASN A 53 -5.30 9.40 -8.84
C ASN A 53 -6.35 10.30 -8.14
N ILE A 54 -6.65 10.01 -6.87
CA ILE A 54 -7.66 10.74 -6.07
C ILE A 54 -7.12 12.04 -5.46
N PRO A 55 -5.95 12.07 -4.77
CA PRO A 55 -5.47 13.31 -4.16
C PRO A 55 -5.04 14.35 -5.21
N ASN A 56 -5.03 15.64 -4.87
CA ASN A 56 -4.33 16.64 -5.68
C ASN A 56 -2.81 16.61 -5.36
N GLN A 57 -1.99 17.33 -6.13
CA GLN A 57 -0.53 17.32 -5.97
C GLN A 57 -0.06 17.67 -4.55
N ASN A 58 -0.69 18.66 -3.92
CA ASN A 58 -0.35 19.07 -2.54
C ASN A 58 -0.64 17.95 -1.53
N ARG A 59 -1.79 17.28 -1.66
CA ARG A 59 -2.13 16.12 -0.83
C ARG A 59 -1.22 14.94 -1.10
N ALA A 60 -0.92 14.65 -2.37
CA ALA A 60 0.00 13.58 -2.72
C ALA A 60 1.39 13.79 -2.12
N LYS A 61 1.90 15.04 -2.12
CA LYS A 61 3.15 15.39 -1.42
C LYS A 61 3.10 15.10 0.08
N ILE A 62 1.98 15.40 0.74
CA ILE A 62 1.79 15.06 2.16
C ILE A 62 1.82 13.54 2.36
N LEU A 63 1.07 12.79 1.55
CA LEU A 63 1.04 11.32 1.63
C LEU A 63 2.44 10.72 1.47
N VAL A 64 3.19 11.16 0.46
CA VAL A 64 4.55 10.66 0.18
C VAL A 64 5.52 11.05 1.29
N ASN A 65 5.46 12.29 1.80
CA ASN A 65 6.29 12.70 2.93
C ASN A 65 6.01 11.84 4.16
N THR A 66 4.74 11.59 4.51
CA THR A 66 4.40 10.72 5.64
C THR A 66 4.83 9.28 5.42
N MET A 67 4.69 8.76 4.19
CA MET A 67 5.20 7.43 3.83
C MET A 67 6.71 7.33 4.08
N MET A 68 7.47 8.31 3.61
CA MET A 68 8.93 8.31 3.76
C MET A 68 9.36 8.51 5.21
N GLU A 69 8.68 9.36 5.97
CA GLU A 69 8.95 9.58 7.39
C GLU A 69 8.71 8.30 8.23
N LYS A 70 7.62 7.59 7.97
CA LYS A 70 7.19 6.43 8.77
C LYS A 70 7.81 5.11 8.32
N PHE A 71 7.95 4.91 7.01
CA PHE A 71 8.33 3.62 6.41
C PHE A 71 9.72 3.66 5.76
N GLY A 72 10.25 4.85 5.47
CA GLY A 72 11.37 5.06 4.56
C GLY A 72 12.76 5.03 5.19
N GLY A 73 12.94 4.53 6.41
CA GLY A 73 14.28 4.39 7.03
C GLY A 73 15.25 3.60 6.14
N ASP A 74 16.53 3.97 6.16
CA ASP A 74 17.58 3.34 5.31
C ASP A 74 17.81 1.87 5.66
N ASP A 75 17.50 1.48 6.89
CA ASP A 75 17.53 0.12 7.43
C ASP A 75 16.32 -0.72 7.01
N LYS A 76 15.42 -0.18 6.18
CA LYS A 76 14.17 -0.82 5.77
C LYS A 76 13.98 -0.84 4.25
N TYR A 77 13.28 -1.88 3.79
CA TYR A 77 12.66 -1.97 2.49
C TYR A 77 11.28 -1.31 2.52
N LEU A 78 10.97 -0.53 1.48
CA LEU A 78 9.62 -0.03 1.27
C LEU A 78 8.72 -1.12 0.65
N CYS A 79 7.42 -1.18 0.96
CA CYS A 79 6.71 -0.51 2.04
C CYS A 79 6.10 -1.56 2.97
N ALA A 80 6.50 -1.52 4.25
CA ALA A 80 5.89 -2.34 5.30
C ALA A 80 4.38 -2.14 5.33
N SER A 81 3.62 -3.20 5.59
CA SER A 81 2.15 -3.13 5.58
C SER A 81 1.57 -2.32 6.74
N PHE A 82 2.35 -2.08 7.79
CA PHE A 82 1.96 -1.39 9.00
C PHE A 82 3.12 -0.50 9.47
N ASP A 83 2.81 0.67 10.06
CA ASP A 83 3.82 1.63 10.56
C ASP A 83 4.85 0.92 11.46
N PRO A 84 6.14 0.85 11.06
CA PRO A 84 7.20 0.23 11.85
C PRO A 84 7.45 0.85 13.23
N SER A 85 6.94 2.07 13.48
CA SER A 85 7.02 2.77 14.76
C SER A 85 5.83 2.51 15.70
N ASP A 86 4.78 1.82 15.25
CA ASP A 86 3.62 1.47 16.09
C ASP A 86 3.89 0.20 16.90
N ASP A 87 3.50 0.19 18.18
CA ASP A 87 3.72 -0.95 19.11
C ASP A 87 3.12 -2.28 18.63
N ARG A 88 2.16 -2.26 17.70
CA ARG A 88 1.53 -3.47 17.16
C ARG A 88 2.13 -3.92 15.84
N PHE A 89 3.18 -3.25 15.38
CA PHE A 89 4.02 -3.71 14.29
C PHE A 89 4.63 -5.06 14.65
N ASN A 90 4.59 -5.99 13.69
CA ASN A 90 5.29 -7.25 13.78
C ASN A 90 5.80 -7.62 12.38
N PRO A 91 7.13 -7.69 12.17
CA PRO A 91 7.74 -7.84 10.85
C PRO A 91 7.48 -9.18 10.18
N LYS A 92 6.90 -10.16 10.90
CA LYS A 92 6.59 -11.51 10.39
C LYS A 92 5.10 -11.77 10.27
N LYS A 93 4.25 -10.90 10.82
CA LYS A 93 2.82 -11.18 10.99
C LYS A 93 1.99 -10.57 9.86
N TYR A 94 1.91 -11.26 8.73
CA TYR A 94 0.92 -11.02 7.66
C TYR A 94 0.76 -9.52 7.31
N TRP A 95 -0.43 -8.92 7.44
CA TRP A 95 -0.66 -7.49 7.18
C TRP A 95 -0.27 -6.53 8.33
N ARG A 96 0.45 -7.00 9.36
CA ARG A 96 0.88 -6.17 10.52
C ARG A 96 2.36 -5.79 10.51
N GLY A 97 3.04 -5.82 9.36
CA GLY A 97 4.42 -5.36 9.26
C GLY A 97 5.16 -5.74 7.98
N PRO A 98 5.05 -6.98 7.48
CA PRO A 98 5.72 -7.40 6.26
C PRO A 98 5.50 -6.49 5.03
N VAL A 99 6.42 -6.54 4.07
CA VAL A 99 6.29 -5.98 2.73
C VAL A 99 5.48 -6.93 1.85
N TRP A 100 4.57 -6.37 1.05
CA TRP A 100 3.71 -7.12 0.14
C TRP A 100 3.90 -6.62 -1.30
N ILE A 101 4.18 -7.53 -2.22
CA ILE A 101 4.56 -7.18 -3.61
C ILE A 101 3.40 -6.49 -4.36
N ASN A 102 2.16 -6.92 -4.13
CA ASN A 102 0.98 -6.26 -4.70
C ASN A 102 0.80 -4.82 -4.20
N MET A 103 1.07 -4.55 -2.92
CA MET A 103 1.04 -3.19 -2.41
C MET A 103 2.18 -2.35 -2.96
N ASN A 104 3.39 -2.89 -3.01
CA ASN A 104 4.52 -2.19 -3.65
C ASN A 104 4.21 -1.85 -5.10
N TRP A 105 3.59 -2.76 -5.85
CA TRP A 105 3.17 -2.51 -7.24
C TRP A 105 2.15 -1.35 -7.35
N LEU A 106 1.14 -1.31 -6.47
CA LEU A 106 0.17 -0.19 -6.44
C LEU A 106 0.87 1.14 -6.12
N LEU A 107 1.76 1.13 -5.14
CA LEU A 107 2.49 2.33 -4.72
C LEU A 107 3.46 2.81 -5.79
N TYR A 108 4.19 1.90 -6.46
CA TYR A 108 5.06 2.23 -7.59
C TYR A 108 4.31 3.02 -8.66
N ASN A 109 3.18 2.48 -9.12
CA ASN A 109 2.35 3.12 -10.14
C ASN A 109 1.74 4.44 -9.66
N GLY A 110 1.23 4.49 -8.42
CA GLY A 110 0.71 5.72 -7.83
C GLY A 110 1.76 6.82 -7.71
N LEU A 111 2.99 6.49 -7.29
CA LEU A 111 4.08 7.45 -7.21
C LEU A 111 4.47 7.99 -8.58
N LYS A 112 4.52 7.12 -9.60
CA LYS A 112 4.77 7.52 -11.00
C LYS A 112 3.71 8.49 -11.51
N ASN A 113 2.43 8.22 -11.25
CA ASN A 113 1.33 9.08 -11.71
C ASN A 113 1.43 10.51 -11.18
N TYR A 114 2.02 10.70 -9.98
CA TYR A 114 2.21 12.02 -9.36
C TYR A 114 3.62 12.61 -9.54
N GLY A 115 4.50 11.94 -10.30
CA GLY A 115 5.86 12.41 -10.58
C GLY A 115 6.88 12.20 -9.45
N PHE A 116 6.58 11.38 -8.44
CA PHE A 116 7.51 11.03 -7.35
C PHE A 116 8.46 9.89 -7.77
N LEU A 117 9.22 10.13 -8.85
CA LEU A 117 9.99 9.09 -9.54
C LEU A 117 11.08 8.46 -8.66
N ASP A 118 11.80 9.24 -7.85
CA ASP A 118 12.85 8.71 -6.98
C ASP A 118 12.31 7.68 -5.97
N VAL A 119 11.13 7.97 -5.41
CA VAL A 119 10.48 7.07 -4.44
C VAL A 119 9.89 5.85 -5.15
N ALA A 120 9.34 6.04 -6.35
CA ALA A 120 8.88 4.91 -7.18
C ALA A 120 10.05 3.96 -7.49
N GLU A 121 11.19 4.50 -7.93
CA GLU A 121 12.38 3.71 -8.24
C GLU A 121 12.94 3.01 -7.01
N ARG A 122 12.87 3.62 -5.82
CA ARG A 122 13.18 2.91 -4.58
C ARG A 122 12.25 1.70 -4.37
N ILE A 123 10.94 1.86 -4.52
CA ILE A 123 10.00 0.73 -4.38
C ILE A 123 10.32 -0.38 -5.39
N LYS A 124 10.60 -0.04 -6.66
CA LYS A 124 11.00 -1.03 -7.68
C LYS A 124 12.26 -1.78 -7.25
N LYS A 125 13.32 -1.06 -6.85
CA LYS A 125 14.59 -1.66 -6.39
C LYS A 125 14.41 -2.55 -5.16
N ASP A 126 13.73 -2.06 -4.12
CA ASP A 126 13.47 -2.82 -2.89
C ASP A 126 12.68 -4.11 -3.19
N THR A 127 11.68 -4.03 -4.09
CA THR A 127 10.87 -5.18 -4.52
C THR A 127 11.71 -6.22 -5.26
N VAL A 128 12.53 -5.78 -6.21
CA VAL A 128 13.43 -6.66 -6.97
C VAL A 128 14.44 -7.33 -6.04
N GLU A 129 15.02 -6.59 -5.10
CA GLU A 129 15.99 -7.12 -4.15
C GLU A 129 15.37 -8.20 -3.25
N LEU A 130 14.19 -7.93 -2.67
CA LEU A 130 13.47 -8.89 -1.84
C LEU A 130 13.21 -10.20 -2.57
N ILE A 131 12.66 -10.14 -3.79
CA ILE A 131 12.35 -11.35 -4.57
C ILE A 131 13.63 -12.05 -5.05
N SER A 132 14.64 -11.30 -5.48
CA SER A 132 15.90 -11.88 -5.97
C SER A 132 16.66 -12.63 -4.87
N ARG A 133 16.61 -12.10 -3.64
CA ARG A 133 17.28 -12.72 -2.49
C ARG A 133 16.47 -13.89 -1.92
N ASP A 134 15.17 -13.68 -1.68
CA ASP A 134 14.36 -14.60 -0.88
C ASP A 134 13.49 -15.53 -1.73
N GLY A 135 13.34 -15.29 -3.04
CA GLY A 135 12.45 -16.02 -3.93
C GLY A 135 11.00 -15.54 -3.91
N PHE A 136 10.10 -16.32 -4.52
CA PHE A 136 8.69 -15.94 -4.70
C PHE A 136 7.83 -16.33 -3.49
N PHE A 137 7.73 -15.42 -2.53
CA PHE A 137 6.89 -15.58 -1.33
C PHE A 137 5.73 -14.59 -1.29
N GLU A 138 4.78 -14.85 -0.41
CA GLU A 138 3.58 -14.03 -0.23
C GLU A 138 3.91 -12.64 0.35
N TYR A 139 4.79 -12.58 1.35
CA TYR A 139 5.23 -11.34 2.00
C TYR A 139 6.62 -11.48 2.63
N PHE A 140 7.29 -10.35 2.88
CA PHE A 140 8.73 -10.29 3.20
C PHE A 140 9.00 -9.44 4.45
N ASP A 141 10.05 -9.76 5.21
CA ASP A 141 10.49 -8.90 6.33
C ASP A 141 10.96 -7.54 5.79
N CYS A 142 10.39 -6.44 6.29
CA CYS A 142 10.77 -5.10 5.83
C CYS A 142 12.16 -4.67 6.32
N ARG A 143 12.75 -5.33 7.32
CA ARG A 143 14.07 -4.96 7.83
C ARG A 143 15.16 -5.48 6.90
N LYS A 144 16.17 -4.65 6.62
CA LYS A 144 17.34 -5.06 5.82
C LYS A 144 18.23 -6.04 6.59
N ASP A 145 18.39 -5.78 7.89
CA ASP A 145 18.99 -6.72 8.83
C ASP A 145 17.92 -7.17 9.84
N ASN A 146 17.61 -8.46 9.83
CA ASN A 146 16.67 -9.08 10.77
C ASN A 146 17.38 -9.95 11.83
N GLY A 147 18.71 -10.00 11.81
CA GLY A 147 19.55 -10.81 12.70
C GLY A 147 19.51 -12.32 12.40
N GLU A 148 18.86 -12.75 11.31
CA GLU A 148 18.76 -14.17 10.97
C GLU A 148 19.85 -14.58 9.97
N PRO A 149 20.56 -15.70 10.23
CA PRO A 149 21.64 -16.17 9.36
C PRO A 149 21.14 -16.65 8.00
N ALA A 150 19.88 -17.08 7.92
CA ALA A 150 19.22 -17.50 6.68
C ALA A 150 17.79 -16.95 6.67
N ARG A 151 17.65 -15.70 6.18
CA ARG A 151 16.34 -15.07 5.99
C ARG A 151 15.61 -15.63 4.78
N THR A 152 14.29 -15.68 4.86
CA THR A 152 13.39 -16.09 3.78
C THR A 152 12.13 -15.21 3.81
N GLY A 153 11.36 -15.24 2.72
CA GLY A 153 9.99 -14.74 2.73
C GLY A 153 9.08 -15.61 3.60
N TYR A 154 7.91 -15.08 3.92
CA TYR A 154 6.89 -15.69 4.76
C TYR A 154 5.63 -16.01 3.95
N GLY A 155 4.73 -16.80 4.55
CA GLY A 155 3.47 -17.21 3.91
C GLY A 155 3.68 -18.32 2.87
N GLY A 156 2.85 -18.31 1.83
CA GLY A 156 2.97 -19.26 0.72
C GLY A 156 4.28 -19.10 -0.07
N ASN A 157 4.90 -20.22 -0.45
CA ASN A 157 6.02 -20.25 -1.39
C ASN A 157 5.51 -20.38 -2.84
N ASN A 158 6.38 -20.13 -3.83
CA ASN A 158 6.04 -20.11 -5.26
C ASN A 158 4.81 -19.21 -5.54
N PHE A 159 4.76 -18.04 -4.89
CA PHE A 159 3.57 -17.22 -4.84
C PHE A 159 3.32 -16.46 -6.15
N SER A 160 2.19 -16.74 -6.81
CA SER A 160 1.96 -16.33 -8.20
C SER A 160 1.93 -14.82 -8.43
N TRP A 161 1.31 -14.01 -7.55
CA TRP A 161 1.33 -12.55 -7.77
C TRP A 161 2.74 -11.99 -7.66
N SER A 162 3.63 -12.62 -6.90
CA SER A 162 4.96 -12.06 -6.64
C SER A 162 5.79 -12.20 -7.90
N ALA A 163 5.66 -13.35 -8.58
CA ALA A 163 6.21 -13.55 -9.91
C ALA A 163 5.56 -12.63 -10.95
N ALA A 164 4.22 -12.61 -11.02
CA ALA A 164 3.51 -11.86 -12.05
C ALA A 164 3.80 -10.34 -11.99
N LEU A 165 3.79 -9.76 -10.79
CA LEU A 165 4.02 -8.33 -10.61
C LEU A 165 5.49 -7.94 -10.72
N LEU A 166 6.42 -8.85 -10.42
CA LEU A 166 7.83 -8.63 -10.75
C LEU A 166 8.03 -8.54 -12.26
N ILE A 167 7.42 -9.45 -13.04
CA ILE A 167 7.50 -9.41 -14.50
C ILE A 167 6.96 -8.08 -15.03
N ASP A 168 5.83 -7.61 -14.51
CA ASP A 168 5.27 -6.30 -14.90
C ASP A 168 6.22 -5.13 -14.55
N LEU A 169 6.78 -5.11 -13.34
CA LEU A 169 7.74 -4.09 -12.88
C LEU A 169 9.02 -4.04 -13.73
N LEU A 170 9.50 -5.20 -14.20
CA LEU A 170 10.70 -5.29 -15.03
C LEU A 170 10.44 -4.90 -16.49
N ASN A 171 9.19 -4.98 -16.95
CA ASN A 171 8.79 -4.55 -18.29
C ASN A 171 8.30 -3.10 -18.34
N THR A 172 8.25 -2.41 -17.20
CA THR A 172 7.94 -0.98 -17.15
C THR A 172 9.23 -0.18 -17.28
N ASP A 173 9.56 0.19 -18.52
CA ASP A 173 10.54 1.22 -18.90
C ASP A 173 9.86 2.24 -19.83
#